data_AF-A0AAT9WAI5-F1
#
_entry.id   AF-A0AAT9WAI5-F1
#
_cell.length_a   1.000
_cell.length_b   1.000
_cell.length_c   1.000
_cell.angle_alpha   90.00
_cell.angle_beta   90.00
_cell.angle_gamma   90.00
#
_symmetry.space_group_name_H-M   'P 1'
#
loop_
_entity.id
_entity.type
_entity.pdbx_description
1 polymer ?
#
loop_
_entity_poly.entity_id
_entity_poly.type
_entity_poly.pdbx_seq_one_letter_code
_entity_poly.pdbx_strand_id
1 'polypeptide(L)'
;MIECNRKMEQARRDFSLGKLSAAVLIRVPMSRSGWTVRLSGGKGDAGMLLDVKTLEAQVFDTLDGAAQALELIGFRFEQLKLA
;
A
#
# COMPACT_ATOMS: atom_id res chain seq x y z
N MET A 1 -14.94 -3.89 10.30
CA MET A 1 -13.97 -3.56 9.24
C MET A 1 -12.86 -4.61 9.37
N ILE A 2 -12.61 -5.42 8.35
CA ILE A 2 -11.57 -6.45 8.43
C ILE A 2 -10.29 -5.84 7.87
N GLU A 3 -9.31 -5.61 8.75
CA GLU A 3 -8.00 -5.12 8.34
C GLU A 3 -7.18 -6.27 7.76
N CYS A 4 -7.28 -6.48 6.45
CA CYS A 4 -6.50 -7.50 5.75
C CYS A 4 -5.14 -6.93 5.38
N ASN A 5 -4.21 -6.96 6.33
CA ASN A 5 -2.81 -6.63 6.08
C ASN A 5 -2.18 -7.68 5.13
N ARG A 6 -1.44 -7.23 4.12
CA ARG A 6 -0.99 -8.08 3.00
C ARG A 6 0.47 -7.84 2.68
N LYS A 7 1.18 -8.92 2.35
CA LYS A 7 2.52 -8.87 1.75
C LYS A 7 2.43 -8.43 0.28
N MET A 8 3.55 -7.96 -0.27
CA MET A 8 3.66 -7.50 -1.65
C MET A 8 3.08 -8.47 -2.69
N GLU A 9 3.47 -9.75 -2.63
CA GLU A 9 2.97 -10.79 -3.54
C GLU A 9 1.47 -11.05 -3.38
N GLN A 10 0.93 -10.89 -2.17
CA GLN A 10 -0.49 -11.06 -1.92
C GLN A 10 -1.29 -9.85 -2.41
N ALA A 11 -0.77 -8.64 -2.22
CA ALA A 11 -1.33 -7.42 -2.79
C ALA A 11 -1.39 -7.49 -4.32
N ARG A 12 -0.31 -7.93 -4.97
CA ARG A 12 -0.26 -8.11 -6.43
C ARG A 12 -1.31 -9.10 -6.94
N ARG A 13 -1.48 -10.23 -6.23
CA ARG A 13 -2.52 -11.23 -6.56
C ARG A 13 -3.92 -10.66 -6.36
N ASP A 14 -4.19 -10.02 -5.23
CA ASP A 14 -5.51 -9.46 -4.93
C ASP A 14 -5.86 -8.31 -5.89
N PHE A 15 -4.88 -7.52 -6.33
CA PHE A 15 -5.07 -6.53 -7.40
C PHE A 15 -5.41 -7.19 -8.74
N SER A 16 -4.66 -8.22 -9.15
CA SER A 16 -4.94 -8.97 -10.39
C SER A 16 -6.31 -9.65 -10.39
N LEU A 17 -6.82 -10.00 -9.20
CA LEU A 17 -8.16 -10.58 -9.01
C LEU A 17 -9.27 -9.51 -8.90
N GLY A 18 -8.96 -8.22 -9.07
CA GLY A 18 -9.92 -7.12 -8.97
C GLY A 18 -10.43 -6.84 -7.55
N LYS A 19 -9.76 -7.38 -6.52
CA LYS A 19 -10.16 -7.18 -5.12
C LYS A 19 -9.66 -5.86 -4.57
N LEU A 20 -8.52 -5.36 -5.05
CA LEU A 20 -7.97 -4.06 -4.70
C LEU A 20 -8.35 -3.02 -5.75
N SER A 21 -8.84 -1.88 -5.31
CA SER A 21 -9.35 -0.82 -6.18
C SER A 21 -8.72 0.54 -5.91
N ALA A 22 -8.11 0.75 -4.74
CA ALA A 22 -7.50 2.01 -4.37
C ALA A 22 -6.29 1.79 -3.46
N ALA A 23 -5.39 2.77 -3.44
CA ALA A 23 -4.27 2.82 -2.52
C ALA A 23 -4.05 4.26 -2.03
N VAL A 24 -3.57 4.37 -0.79
CA VAL A 24 -3.27 5.65 -0.14
C VAL A 24 -1.85 5.58 0.43
N LEU A 25 -1.05 6.60 0.15
CA LEU A 25 0.26 6.80 0.75
C LEU A 25 0.10 7.62 2.02
N ILE A 26 0.56 7.08 3.15
CA ILE A 26 0.39 7.69 4.47
C ILE A 26 1.77 7.98 5.05
N ARG A 27 2.00 9.22 5.47
CA ARG A 27 3.25 9.63 6.12
C ARG A 27 3.29 9.08 7.54
N VAL A 28 4.42 8.48 7.93
CA VAL A 28 4.63 7.94 9.27
C VAL A 28 4.85 9.09 10.25
N PRO A 29 4.05 9.21 11.33
CA PRO A 29 4.24 10.23 12.34
C PRO A 29 5.64 10.15 12.95
N MET A 30 6.24 11.30 13.25
CA MET A 30 7.57 11.41 13.87
C MET A 30 8.75 10.87 13.02
N SER A 31 8.50 10.42 11.78
CA SER A 31 9.55 10.13 10.81
C SER A 31 9.75 11.32 9.86
N ARG A 32 11.02 11.66 9.57
CA ARG A 32 11.36 12.77 8.66
C ARG A 32 10.87 12.49 7.24
N SER A 33 10.95 11.24 6.79
CA SER A 33 10.64 10.83 5.42
C SER A 33 9.93 9.47 5.32
N GLY A 34 9.47 8.89 6.42
CA GLY A 34 8.78 7.60 6.40
C GLY A 34 7.41 7.65 5.73
N TRP A 35 7.17 6.72 4.82
CA TRP A 35 5.90 6.51 4.13
C TRP A 35 5.44 5.07 4.30
N THR A 36 4.12 4.87 4.40
CA THR A 36 3.48 3.56 4.41
C THR A 36 2.39 3.52 3.37
N VAL A 37 2.06 2.33 2.90
CA VAL A 37 1.04 2.12 1.87
C VAL A 37 -0.16 1.44 2.51
N ARG A 38 -1.33 2.09 2.41
CA ARG A 38 -2.61 1.48 2.73
C ARG A 38 -3.32 1.09 1.45
N LEU A 39 -3.64 -0.18 1.31
CA LEU A 39 -4.38 -0.74 0.19
C LEU A 39 -5.84 -0.86 0.57
N SER A 40 -6.73 -0.54 -0.36
CA SER A 40 -8.18 -0.61 -0.17
C SER A 40 -8.82 -1.33 -1.36
N GLY A 41 -9.85 -2.10 -1.05
CA GLY A 41 -10.57 -2.95 -1.98
C GLY A 41 -12.09 -2.82 -1.88
N GLY A 42 -12.78 -3.68 -2.61
CA GLY A 42 -14.24 -3.77 -2.54
C GLY A 42 -14.76 -4.20 -1.16
N LYS A 43 -15.91 -3.67 -0.76
CA LYS A 43 -16.65 -4.01 0.49
C LYS A 43 -15.81 -3.93 1.78
N GLY A 44 -15.21 -2.78 2.05
CA GLY A 44 -14.63 -2.47 3.38
C GLY A 44 -13.37 -3.27 3.72
N ASP A 45 -12.75 -3.88 2.71
CA ASP A 45 -11.45 -4.51 2.79
C ASP A 45 -10.37 -3.43 2.64
N ALA A 46 -9.68 -3.11 3.72
CA ALA A 46 -8.57 -2.19 3.70
C ALA A 46 -7.48 -2.71 4.63
N GLY A 47 -6.21 -2.57 4.25
CA GLY A 47 -5.11 -3.03 5.08
C GLY A 47 -3.79 -2.43 4.66
N MET A 48 -2.80 -2.52 5.54
CA MET A 48 -1.47 -2.01 5.27
C MET A 48 -0.70 -3.01 4.40
N LEU A 49 0.15 -2.48 3.53
CA LEU A 49 1.21 -3.26 2.92
C LEU A 49 2.22 -3.63 4.01
N LEU A 50 2.52 -4.92 4.14
CA LEU A 50 3.44 -5.44 5.14
C LEU A 50 4.81 -5.78 4.55
N ASP A 51 5.85 -5.58 5.37
CA ASP A 51 7.18 -6.11 5.13
C ASP A 51 7.21 -7.63 5.36
N VAL A 52 7.92 -8.33 4.47
CA VAL A 52 7.94 -9.80 4.48
C VAL A 52 8.73 -10.36 5.67
N LYS A 53 9.72 -9.62 6.16
CA LYS A 53 10.62 -10.01 7.25
C LYS A 53 10.02 -9.68 8.61
N THR A 54 9.46 -8.48 8.78
CA THR A 54 8.95 -8.04 10.09
C THR A 54 7.48 -8.32 10.30
N LEU A 55 6.71 -8.54 9.23
CA LEU A 55 5.24 -8.61 9.26
C LEU A 55 4.57 -7.33 9.79
N GLU A 56 5.33 -6.23 9.87
CA GLU A 56 4.85 -4.91 10.22
C GLU A 56 4.55 -4.10 8.95
N ALA A 57 3.90 -2.95 9.09
CA ALA A 57 3.65 -2.05 7.97
C ALA A 57 4.97 -1.70 7.29
N GLN A 58 5.05 -1.92 5.98
CA GLN A 58 6.22 -1.59 5.18
C GLN A 58 6.42 -0.07 5.22
N VAL A 59 7.54 0.35 5.81
CA VAL A 59 7.98 1.74 5.81
C VAL A 59 8.96 1.94 4.67
N PHE A 60 8.73 2.97 3.87
CA PHE A 60 9.60 3.44 2.80
C PHE A 60 10.22 4.77 3.22
N ASP A 61 11.51 4.94 2.95
CA ASP A 61 12.23 6.17 3.30
C ASP A 61 11.95 7.33 2.34
N THR A 62 11.35 7.06 1.19
CA THR A 62 11.02 8.03 0.14
C THR A 62 9.61 7.81 -0.39
N LEU A 63 8.99 8.89 -0.89
CA LEU A 63 7.67 8.82 -1.52
C LEU A 63 7.74 8.00 -2.82
N ASP A 64 8.81 8.18 -3.61
CA ASP A 64 9.04 7.45 -4.85
C ASP A 64 9.16 5.94 -4.62
N GLY A 65 9.81 5.51 -3.53
CA GLY A 65 9.89 4.09 -3.18
C GLY A 65 8.52 3.50 -2.87
N ALA A 66 7.67 4.25 -2.15
CA ALA A 66 6.29 3.83 -1.88
C ALA A 66 5.41 3.82 -3.15
N ALA A 67 5.61 4.78 -4.06
CA ALA A 67 4.93 4.82 -5.35
C ALA A 67 5.36 3.67 -6.27
N GLN A 68 6.66 3.37 -6.33
CA GLN A 68 7.18 2.23 -7.08
C GLN A 68 6.61 0.91 -6.57
N ALA A 69 6.39 0.78 -5.26
CA ALA A 69 5.72 -0.40 -4.72
C ALA A 69 4.27 -0.55 -5.26
N LEU A 70 3.53 0.54 -5.40
CA LEU A 70 2.20 0.50 -6.00
C LEU A 70 2.24 0.05 -7.47
N GLU A 71 3.21 0.54 -8.24
CA GLU A 71 3.42 0.10 -9.63
C GLU A 71 3.74 -1.39 -9.73
N LEU A 72 4.60 -1.91 -8.84
CA LEU A 72 4.94 -3.33 -8.77
C LEU A 72 3.74 -4.21 -8.39
N ILE A 73 2.81 -3.70 -7.57
CA ILE A 73 1.53 -4.36 -7.27
C ILE A 73 0.63 -4.39 -8.52
N GLY A 74 0.79 -3.43 -9.43
CA GLY A 74 0.06 -3.32 -10.68
C GLY A 74 -0.82 -2.08 -10.78
N PHE A 75 -0.84 -1.21 -9.75
CA PHE A 75 -1.52 0.07 -9.83
C PHE A 75 -0.84 0.95 -10.89
N ARG A 76 -1.65 1.56 -11.75
CA ARG A 76 -1.20 2.63 -12.63
C ARG A 76 -1.88 3.91 -12.21
N PHE A 77 -1.09 4.96 -12.02
CA PHE A 77 -1.57 6.28 -11.64
C PHE A 77 -0.82 7.31 -12.46
N GLU A 78 -1.53 8.33 -12.94
CA GLU A 78 -0.93 9.43 -13.71
C GLU A 78 -0.51 10.58 -12.79
N GLN A 79 -1.15 10.71 -11.63
CA GLN A 79 -0.91 11.78 -10.67
C GLN A 79 -1.27 11.33 -9.25
N LEU A 80 -0.47 11.77 -8.27
CA LEU A 80 -0.81 11.67 -6.86
C LEU A 80 -1.68 12.85 -6.48
N LYS A 81 -2.81 12.57 -5.80
CA LYS A 81 -3.70 13.60 -5.27
C LYS A 81 -3.56 13.63 -3.75
N LEU A 82 -3.51 14.85 -3.20
CA LEU A 82 -3.61 15.06 -1.77
C LEU A 82 -5.08 14.84 -1.37
N ALA A 83 -5.28 13.95 -0.40
CA ALA A 83 -6.59 13.65 0.18
C ALA A 83 -6.85 14.53 1.41
#